data_AF-A0A931GSM2-F1
#
_entry.id   AF-A0A931GSM2-F1
#
_cell.length_a   1.000
_cell.length_b   1.000
_cell.length_c   1.000
_cell.angle_alpha   90.00
_cell.angle_beta   90.00
_cell.angle_gamma   90.00
#
_symmetry.space_group_name_H-M   'P 1'
#
loop_
_entity.id
_entity.type
_entity.pdbx_description
1 polymer ?
#
loop_
_entity_poly.entity_id
_entity_poly.type
_entity_poly.pdbx_seq_one_letter_code
_entity_poly.pdbx_strand_id
1 'polypeptide(L)'
;MRLALPDTFDVVLLQGEAECFLDQDVPGDAAEAFAGKFGWDPRSEEESFLYVRVVPRTVRAWRGEPELRGRVIMRDGAWLG
;
A
#
# COMPACT_ATOMS: atom_id res chain seq x y z
N MET A 1 4.76 -4.61 7.83
CA MET A 1 5.25 -3.61 6.86
C MET A 1 4.87 -2.20 7.29
N ARG A 2 5.74 -1.20 7.07
CA ARG A 2 5.40 0.23 7.19
C ARG A 2 5.76 0.95 5.89
N LEU A 3 4.83 1.74 5.38
CA LEU A 3 4.97 2.51 4.14
C LEU A 3 4.80 4.00 4.45
N ALA A 4 5.56 4.85 3.76
CA ALA A 4 5.48 6.30 3.84
C ALA A 4 5.31 6.87 2.44
N LEU A 5 4.26 7.66 2.21
CA LEU A 5 3.86 8.22 0.92
C LEU A 5 3.23 9.60 1.14
N PRO A 6 3.28 10.56 0.20
CA PRO A 6 4.35 10.85 -0.72
C PRO A 6 5.43 11.73 -0.04
N ASP A 7 5.17 13.01 0.22
CA ASP A 7 6.17 14.01 0.66
C ASP A 7 6.13 14.30 2.19
N THR A 8 7.00 15.21 2.65
CA THR A 8 7.16 15.54 4.08
C THR A 8 6.07 16.46 4.63
N PHE A 9 5.23 17.04 3.78
CA PHE A 9 4.20 18.00 4.16
C PHE A 9 2.80 17.37 4.12
N ASP A 10 2.47 16.63 3.07
CA ASP A 10 1.21 15.90 2.89
C ASP A 10 1.43 14.41 3.14
N VAL A 11 1.50 14.02 4.41
CA VAL A 11 2.05 12.72 4.80
C VAL A 11 0.96 11.68 4.95
N VAL A 12 1.17 10.50 4.35
CA VAL A 12 0.45 9.26 4.61
C VAL A 12 1.44 8.20 5.11
N LEU A 13 1.19 7.71 6.32
CA LEU A 13 1.90 6.57 6.90
C LEU A 13 0.95 5.39 7.09
N LEU A 14 1.29 4.26 6.48
CA LEU A 14 0.52 3.02 6.60
C LEU A 14 1.35 1.98 7.35
N GLN A 15 0.69 1.25 8.24
CA GLN A 15 1.25 0.04 8.86
C GLN A 15 0.26 -1.09 8.66
N GLY A 16 0.78 -2.25 8.23
CA GLY A 16 -0.05 -3.40 7.91
C GLY A 16 0.74 -4.68 7.81
N GLU A 17 0.01 -5.77 7.61
CA GLU A 17 0.57 -7.08 7.28
C GLU A 17 0.88 -7.12 5.80
N ALA A 18 1.96 -7.80 5.43
CA ALA A 18 2.36 -7.98 4.06
C ALA A 18 2.35 -9.47 3.74
N GLU A 19 1.74 -9.80 2.61
CA GLU A 19 1.76 -11.13 2.03
C GLU A 19 2.42 -11.04 0.66
N CYS A 20 3.29 -11.99 0.39
CA CYS A 20 4.09 -12.02 -0.83
C CYS A 20 3.56 -13.09 -1.77
N PHE A 21 3.43 -12.75 -3.04
CA PHE A 21 2.98 -13.65 -4.10
C PHE A 21 4.02 -13.71 -5.21
N LEU A 22 4.33 -14.92 -5.65
CA LEU A 22 5.04 -15.16 -6.90
C LEU A 22 4.07 -15.03 -8.08
N ASP A 23 4.61 -14.99 -9.29
CA ASP A 23 3.84 -14.80 -10.53
C ASP A 23 2.72 -15.84 -10.72
N GLN A 24 2.95 -17.09 -10.32
CA GLN A 24 1.94 -18.15 -10.44
C GLN A 24 0.87 -18.13 -9.32
N ASP A 25 1.13 -17.44 -8.21
CA ASP A 25 0.31 -17.48 -7.00
C ASP A 25 -0.50 -16.19 -6.80
N VAL A 26 -0.11 -15.10 -7.47
CA VAL A 26 -0.79 -13.81 -7.34
C VAL A 26 -2.23 -13.90 -7.88
N PRO A 27 -3.23 -13.33 -7.17
CA PRO A 27 -4.58 -13.24 -7.71
C PRO A 27 -4.58 -12.54 -9.07
N GLY A 28 -5.14 -13.21 -10.09
CA GLY A 28 -5.06 -12.74 -11.47
C GLY A 28 -5.66 -11.34 -11.67
N ASP A 29 -6.81 -11.07 -11.03
CA ASP A 29 -7.45 -9.75 -11.07
C ASP A 29 -6.56 -8.64 -10.48
N ALA A 30 -5.83 -8.93 -9.41
CA ALA A 30 -4.88 -8.00 -8.81
C ALA A 30 -3.66 -7.74 -9.71
N ALA A 31 -3.12 -8.77 -10.36
CA ALA A 31 -2.01 -8.64 -11.29
C ALA A 31 -2.40 -7.84 -12.55
N GLU A 32 -3.57 -8.12 -13.14
CA GLU A 32 -4.09 -7.34 -14.27
C GLU A 32 -4.33 -5.87 -13.88
N ALA A 33 -4.90 -5.62 -12.69
CA ALA A 33 -5.11 -4.27 -12.19
C ALA A 33 -3.79 -3.52 -11.95
N PHE A 34 -2.76 -4.21 -11.47
CA PHE A 34 -1.42 -3.65 -11.31
C PHE A 34 -0.82 -3.26 -12.66
N ALA A 35 -0.81 -4.20 -13.63
CA ALA A 35 -0.29 -3.97 -14.96
C ALA A 35 -1.02 -2.83 -15.68
N GLY A 36 -2.36 -2.79 -15.60
CA GLY A 36 -3.18 -1.72 -16.18
C GLY A 36 -2.91 -0.36 -15.53
N LYS A 37 -2.61 -0.31 -14.23
CA LYS A 37 -2.32 0.94 -13.52
C LYS A 37 -0.93 1.50 -13.82
N PHE A 38 0.08 0.63 -13.90
CA PHE A 38 1.48 1.04 -14.01
C PHE A 38 2.05 0.91 -15.43
N GLY A 39 1.33 0.26 -16.36
CA GLY A 39 1.79 0.00 -17.72
C GLY A 39 2.92 -1.03 -17.80
N TRP A 40 3.13 -1.79 -16.73
CA TRP A 40 4.21 -2.76 -16.58
C TRP A 40 3.69 -4.01 -15.87
N ASP A 41 3.90 -5.16 -16.49
CA ASP A 41 3.55 -6.47 -15.94
C ASP A 41 4.81 -7.24 -15.51
N PRO A 42 5.07 -7.34 -14.20
CA PRO A 42 6.20 -8.10 -13.67
C PRO A 42 6.27 -9.56 -14.14
N ARG A 43 5.13 -10.17 -14.50
CA ARG A 43 5.08 -11.58 -14.95
C ARG A 43 5.62 -11.77 -16.37
N SER A 44 5.81 -10.68 -17.11
CA SER A 44 6.35 -10.70 -18.48
C SER A 44 7.86 -10.55 -18.55
N GLU A 45 8.51 -10.31 -17.42
CA GLU A 45 9.96 -10.12 -17.31
C GLU A 45 10.71 -11.45 -17.29
N GLU A 46 11.97 -11.43 -17.75
CA GLU A 46 12.85 -12.63 -17.69
C GLU A 46 13.26 -12.97 -16.25
N GLU A 47 13.44 -11.94 -15.42
CA GLU A 47 13.73 -12.10 -13.99
C GLU A 47 12.43 -12.14 -13.17
N SER A 48 12.39 -12.98 -12.14
CA SER A 48 11.22 -13.13 -11.29
C SER A 48 11.05 -11.94 -10.35
N PHE A 49 9.81 -11.44 -10.26
CA PHE A 49 9.41 -10.41 -9.31
C PHE A 49 8.52 -10.98 -8.20
N LEU A 50 8.35 -10.18 -7.15
CA LEU A 50 7.48 -10.50 -6.03
C LEU A 50 6.39 -9.43 -5.90
N TYR A 51 5.14 -9.87 -5.95
CA TYR A 51 4.01 -9.02 -5.60
C TYR A 51 3.89 -8.96 -4.09
N VAL A 52 3.81 -7.74 -3.53
CA VAL A 52 3.61 -7.56 -2.09
C VAL A 52 2.26 -6.92 -1.83
N ARG A 53 1.31 -7.71 -1.34
CA ARG A 53 -0.01 -7.26 -0.92
C ARG A 53 0.05 -6.80 0.53
N VAL A 54 -0.25 -5.52 0.78
CA VAL A 54 -0.35 -4.99 2.14
C VAL A 54 -1.80 -4.83 2.54
N VAL A 55 -2.17 -5.39 3.69
CA VAL A 55 -3.45 -5.15 4.34
C VAL A 55 -3.24 -4.14 5.47
N PRO A 56 -3.69 -2.87 5.31
CA PRO A 56 -3.48 -1.84 6.34
C PRO A 56 -4.22 -2.18 7.63
N ARG A 57 -3.52 -2.02 8.76
CA ARG A 57 -4.07 -2.12 10.13
C ARG A 57 -4.13 -0.74 10.80
N THR A 58 -3.24 0.16 10.42
CA THR A 58 -3.23 1.55 10.90
C THR A 58 -2.85 2.47 9.76
N VAL A 59 -3.59 3.56 9.60
CA VAL A 59 -3.29 4.63 8.65
C VAL A 59 -3.24 5.93 9.42
N ARG A 60 -2.17 6.69 9.17
CA ARG A 60 -2.04 8.07 9.63
C ARG A 60 -1.93 8.98 8.42
N ALA A 61 -2.70 10.05 8.40
CA ALA A 61 -2.63 11.08 7.37
C ALA A 61 -2.65 12.46 8.03
N TRP A 62 -1.82 13.39 7.56
CA TRP A 62 -1.85 14.78 7.98
C TRP A 62 -1.15 15.68 6.97
N ARG A 63 -1.64 16.91 6.86
CA ARG A 63 -1.00 18.00 6.13
C ARG A 63 -0.49 19.06 7.10
N GLY A 64 0.83 19.09 7.31
CA GLY A 64 1.48 20.03 8.21
C GLY A 64 1.10 19.88 9.69
N GLU A 65 1.52 20.86 10.52
CA GLU A 65 1.33 20.84 11.97
C GLU A 65 -0.15 20.79 12.43
N PRO A 66 -1.09 21.56 11.84
CA PRO A 66 -2.45 21.66 12.35
C PRO A 66 -3.20 20.31 12.39
N GLU A 67 -2.87 19.39 11.49
CA GLU A 67 -3.50 18.08 11.36
C GLU A 67 -2.80 16.98 12.18
N LEU A 68 -1.72 17.28 12.90
CA LEU A 68 -1.04 16.28 13.73
C LEU A 68 -1.97 15.70 14.80
N ARG A 69 -2.86 16.52 15.36
CA ARG A 69 -3.95 16.03 16.21
C ARG A 69 -5.06 15.50 15.31
N GLY A 70 -5.49 14.25 15.53
CA GLY A 70 -6.49 13.60 14.69
C GLY A 70 -5.92 12.82 13.50
N ARG A 71 -4.60 12.87 13.27
CA ARG A 71 -3.95 12.19 12.15
C ARG A 71 -4.19 10.69 12.01
N VAL A 72 -4.71 9.99 13.01
CA VAL A 72 -5.00 8.55 12.92
C VAL A 72 -6.40 8.39 12.35
N ILE A 73 -6.48 7.95 11.09
CA ILE A 73 -7.75 7.79 10.35
C ILE A 73 -8.16 6.33 10.17
N MET A 74 -7.28 5.38 10.53
CA MET A 74 -7.62 3.96 10.64
C MET A 74 -6.94 3.36 11.86
N ARG A 75 -7.66 2.52 12.60
CA ARG A 75 -7.15 1.72 13.70
C ARG A 75 -7.72 0.31 13.64
N ASP A 76 -6.87 -0.68 13.90
CA ASP A 76 -7.24 -2.10 13.88
C ASP A 76 -7.97 -2.52 12.60
N GLY A 77 -7.53 -1.97 11.46
CA GLY A 77 -8.12 -2.24 10.14
C GLY A 77 -9.48 -1.57 9.90
N ALA A 78 -9.99 -0.79 10.84
CA ALA A 78 -11.24 -0.05 10.72
C ALA A 78 -10.98 1.44 10.54
N TRP A 79 -11.66 2.05 9.57
CA TRP A 79 -11.63 3.49 9.36
C TRP A 79 -12.30 4.23 10.52
N LEU A 80 -11.68 5.32 10.94
CA LEU A 80 -12.20 6.26 11.94
C LEU A 80 -12.78 7.44 11.14
N GLY A 81 -14.07 7.71 11.32
CA GLY A 81 -14.84 8.65 10.49
C GLY A 81 -14.38 10.10 10.55
#